data_AF-A0A960H7Q6-F1
#
_entry.id   AF-A0A960H7Q6-F1
#
_cell.length_a   1.000
_cell.length_b   1.000
_cell.length_c   1.000
_cell.angle_alpha   90.00
_cell.angle_beta   90.00
_cell.angle_gamma   90.00
#
_symmetry.space_group_name_H-M   'P 1'
#
loop_
_entity.id
_entity.type
_entity.pdbx_description
1 polymer ?
#
loop_
_entity_poly.entity_id
_entity_poly.type
_entity_poly.pdbx_seq_one_letter_code
_entity_poly.pdbx_strand_id
1 'polypeptide(L)'
;SQRLYSFKDILVLKIVKRLLDTGISLHNIRVAVDHLRQRGVQDLANITLFSDGTTVYECTSAEEVVDLLQGGQGVFGIAVSGAMRELTGAIAEFPGERADGGESISAPEDELASRRKHRDRKIG
;
A
#
# COMPACT_ATOMS: atom_id res chain seq x y z
N SER A 1 17.47 -19.61 -0.28
CA SER A 1 16.37 -19.09 0.55
C SER A 1 15.73 -17.92 -0.17
N GLN A 2 14.42 -17.94 -0.40
CA GLN A 2 13.68 -16.82 -1.01
C GLN A 2 13.42 -15.72 0.02
N ARG A 3 13.51 -14.45 -0.40
CA ARG A 3 13.10 -13.31 0.44
C ARG A 3 11.59 -13.12 0.27
N LEU A 4 10.87 -13.16 1.38
CA LEU A 4 9.44 -12.88 1.42
C LEU A 4 9.21 -11.42 1.76
N TYR A 5 8.22 -10.82 1.10
CA TYR A 5 7.82 -9.43 1.29
C TYR A 5 6.36 -9.40 1.70
N SER A 6 6.04 -8.61 2.72
CA SER A 6 4.66 -8.35 3.11
C SER A 6 3.99 -7.42 2.09
N PHE A 7 2.65 -7.37 2.11
CA PHE A 7 1.89 -6.39 1.33
C PHE A 7 2.37 -4.95 1.61
N LYS A 8 2.69 -4.65 2.88
CA LYS A 8 3.22 -3.35 3.30
C LYS A 8 4.55 -3.05 2.61
N ASP A 9 5.45 -4.02 2.48
CA ASP A 9 6.74 -3.83 1.82
C ASP A 9 6.55 -3.48 0.34
N ILE A 10 5.65 -4.18 -0.34
CA ILE A 10 5.34 -3.92 -1.75
C ILE A 10 4.65 -2.56 -1.92
N LEU A 11 3.73 -2.19 -1.01
CA LEU A 11 3.11 -0.87 -0.99
C LEU A 11 4.15 0.24 -0.85
N VAL A 12 5.05 0.12 0.13
CA VAL A 12 6.13 1.08 0.34
C VAL A 12 7.04 1.18 -0.89
N LEU A 13 7.39 0.05 -1.53
CA LEU A 13 8.17 0.06 -2.78
C LEU A 13 7.44 0.76 -3.93
N LYS A 14 6.11 0.58 -4.05
CA LYS A 14 5.30 1.29 -5.04
C LYS A 14 5.33 2.80 -4.81
N ILE A 15 5.31 3.25 -3.56
CA ILE A 15 5.45 4.67 -3.21
C ILE A 15 6.87 5.19 -3.51
N VAL A 16 7.92 4.43 -3.16
CA VAL A 16 9.32 4.75 -3.52
C VAL A 16 9.43 4.99 -5.03
N LYS A 17 8.87 4.09 -5.83
CA LYS A 17 8.90 4.20 -7.30
C LYS A 17 8.20 5.47 -7.78
N ARG A 18 7.01 5.79 -7.26
CA ARG A 18 6.28 7.01 -7.65
C ARG A 18 7.04 8.29 -7.27
N LEU A 19 7.71 8.31 -6.12
CA LEU A 19 8.55 9.45 -5.73
C LEU A 19 9.80 9.59 -6.62
N LEU A 20 10.40 8.46 -7.04
CA LEU A 20 11.51 8.44 -7.99
C LEU A 20 11.10 8.98 -9.36
N ASP A 21 9.93 8.56 -9.86
CA ASP A 21 9.42 9.02 -11.16
C ASP A 21 9.21 10.54 -11.22
N THR A 22 8.94 11.16 -10.08
CA THR A 22 8.76 12.61 -9.98
C THR A 22 10.06 13.38 -9.73
N GLY A 23 11.20 12.69 -9.76
CA GLY A 23 12.52 13.33 -9.64
C GLY A 23 12.91 13.71 -8.21
N ILE A 24 12.23 13.17 -7.20
CA ILE A 24 12.57 13.44 -5.80
C ILE A 24 13.89 12.74 -5.45
N SER A 25 14.76 13.42 -4.71
CA SER A 25 16.05 12.87 -4.32
C SER A 25 15.93 11.60 -3.48
N LEU A 26 16.84 10.63 -3.68
CA LEU A 26 16.88 9.40 -2.88
C LEU A 26 16.99 9.67 -1.37
N HIS A 27 17.63 10.79 -0.98
CA HIS A 27 17.71 11.21 0.41
C HIS A 27 16.32 11.51 0.98
N ASN A 28 15.54 12.36 0.31
CA ASN A 28 14.18 12.73 0.76
C ASN A 28 13.23 11.54 0.70
N ILE A 29 13.37 10.67 -0.31
CA ILE A 29 12.60 9.43 -0.40
C ILE A 29 12.86 8.56 0.81
N ARG A 30 14.13 8.42 1.23
CA ARG A 30 14.48 7.59 2.40
C ARG A 30 13.79 8.12 3.66
N VAL A 31 13.87 9.42 3.90
CA VAL A 31 13.22 10.07 5.04
C VAL A 31 11.71 9.82 5.01
N ALA A 32 11.03 10.11 3.90
CA ALA A 32 9.59 9.91 3.76
C ALA A 32 9.18 8.44 4.01
N VAL A 33 9.94 7.49 3.46
CA VAL A 33 9.65 6.06 3.58
C VAL A 33 9.85 5.55 5.01
N ASP A 34 10.84 6.07 5.73
CA ASP A 34 11.05 5.70 7.13
C ASP A 34 9.84 6.10 7.99
N HIS A 35 9.17 7.23 7.69
CA HIS A 35 7.91 7.60 8.34
C HIS A 35 6.77 6.63 8.00
N LEU A 36 6.59 6.24 6.73
CA LEU A 36 5.57 5.27 6.34
C LEU A 36 5.77 3.90 7.01
N ARG A 37 7.03 3.48 7.17
CA ARG A 37 7.38 2.18 7.76
C ARG A 37 7.02 2.08 9.23
N GLN A 38 6.93 3.20 9.94
CA GLN A 38 6.55 3.23 11.35
C GLN A 38 5.04 3.03 11.57
N ARG A 39 4.21 3.13 10.52
CA ARG A 39 2.74 3.11 10.60
C ARG A 39 2.13 1.74 10.25
N GLY A 40 0.92 1.46 10.75
CA GLY A 40 0.14 0.30 10.33
C GLY A 40 -0.41 0.46 8.92
N VAL A 41 -0.78 -0.65 8.26
CA VAL A 41 -1.36 -0.61 6.89
C VAL A 41 -2.66 0.19 6.85
N GLN A 42 -3.47 0.13 7.90
CA GLN A 42 -4.72 0.90 7.98
C GLN A 42 -4.45 2.41 8.08
N ASP A 43 -3.43 2.81 8.85
CA ASP A 43 -3.06 4.22 8.99
C ASP A 43 -2.54 4.80 7.66
N LEU A 44 -1.82 3.98 6.89
CA LEU A 44 -1.33 4.35 5.56
C LEU A 44 -2.46 4.71 4.58
N ALA A 45 -3.66 4.16 4.76
CA ALA A 45 -4.79 4.45 3.88
C ALA A 45 -5.26 5.92 3.99
N ASN A 46 -4.96 6.62 5.08
CA ASN A 46 -5.40 8.00 5.28
C ASN A 46 -4.32 9.03 4.88
N ILE A 47 -3.19 8.57 4.35
CA ILE A 47 -2.05 9.44 4.04
C ILE A 47 -2.04 9.84 2.57
N THR A 48 -1.76 11.13 2.34
CA THR A 48 -1.33 11.64 1.05
C THR A 48 0.03 12.28 1.21
N LEU A 49 1.01 11.83 0.42
CA LEU A 49 2.33 12.46 0.40
C LEU A 49 2.33 13.60 -0.59
N PHE A 50 2.89 14.73 -0.22
CA PHE A 50 3.10 15.87 -1.13
C PHE A 50 4.57 16.18 -1.27
N SER A 51 5.02 16.60 -2.44
CA SER A 51 6.40 17.05 -2.64
C SER A 51 6.50 18.25 -3.55
N ASP A 52 7.38 19.18 -3.19
CA ASP A 52 7.80 20.33 -4.00
C ASP A 52 9.13 20.04 -4.77
N GLY A 53 9.61 18.80 -4.74
CA GLY A 53 10.89 18.36 -5.29
C GLY A 53 12.07 18.41 -4.30
N THR A 54 11.95 19.19 -3.22
CA THR A 54 12.99 19.35 -2.19
C THR A 54 12.61 18.76 -0.85
N THR A 55 11.32 18.73 -0.53
CA THR A 55 10.76 18.20 0.71
C THR A 55 9.60 17.27 0.37
N VAL A 56 9.37 16.28 1.24
CA VAL A 56 8.18 15.43 1.18
C VAL A 56 7.39 15.65 2.47
N TYR A 57 6.14 16.03 2.32
CA TYR A 57 5.18 16.28 3.39
C TYR A 57 4.22 15.11 3.48
N GLU A 58 3.82 14.77 4.71
CA GLU A 58 2.76 13.81 4.97
C GLU A 58 1.53 14.60 5.39
N CYS A 59 0.44 14.49 4.62
CA CYS A 59 -0.84 15.10 4.96
C CYS A 59 -1.89 14.02 5.21
N THR A 60 -2.68 14.23 6.27
CA THR A 60 -3.77 13.35 6.69
C THR A 60 -5.13 14.04 6.71
N SER A 61 -5.15 15.36 6.48
CA SER A 61 -6.37 16.19 6.44
C SER A 61 -6.37 17.17 5.27
N ALA A 62 -7.54 17.72 4.94
CA ALA A 62 -7.65 18.72 3.88
C ALA A 62 -7.03 20.06 4.31
N GLU A 63 -7.10 20.39 5.59
CA GLU A 63 -6.54 21.61 6.17
C GLU A 63 -5.01 21.63 6.02
N GLU A 64 -4.33 20.52 6.31
CA GLU A 64 -2.88 20.39 6.12
C GLU A 64 -2.48 20.59 4.65
N VAL A 65 -3.31 20.12 3.70
CA VAL A 65 -3.09 20.34 2.27
C VAL A 65 -3.25 21.81 1.89
N VAL A 66 -4.27 22.48 2.45
CA VAL A 66 -4.52 23.90 2.20
C VAL A 66 -3.37 24.73 2.76
N ASP A 67 -2.92 24.45 3.98
CA ASP A 67 -1.78 25.14 4.60
C ASP A 67 -0.49 24.96 3.79
N LEU A 68 -0.27 23.75 3.25
CA LEU A 68 0.83 23.53 2.32
C LEU A 68 0.68 24.40 1.06
N LEU A 69 -0.49 24.47 0.45
CA LEU A 69 -0.69 25.21 -0.80
C LEU A 69 -0.73 26.74 -0.64
N GLN A 70 -1.03 27.27 0.56
CA GLN A 70 -1.17 28.71 0.83
C GLN A 70 0.05 29.54 0.43
N GLY A 71 1.25 28.95 0.43
CA GLY A 71 2.48 29.63 0.00
C GLY A 71 2.63 29.83 -1.50
N GLY A 72 1.68 29.39 -2.33
CA GLY A 72 1.75 29.45 -3.79
C GLY A 72 2.72 28.43 -4.41
N GLN A 73 3.17 27.45 -3.62
CA GLN A 73 4.06 26.39 -4.06
C GLN A 73 3.34 25.36 -4.94
N GLY A 74 3.98 24.96 -6.04
CA GLY A 74 3.53 23.84 -6.85
C GLY A 74 3.98 22.52 -6.21
N VAL A 75 3.04 21.64 -5.90
CA VAL A 75 3.32 20.35 -5.27
C VAL A 75 2.74 19.20 -6.07
N PHE A 76 3.44 18.07 -6.04
CA PHE A 76 2.97 16.79 -6.55
C PHE A 76 2.43 15.94 -5.40
N GLY A 77 1.20 15.43 -5.55
CA GLY A 77 0.53 14.60 -4.53
C GLY A 77 0.50 13.12 -4.90
N ILE A 78 0.82 12.24 -3.95
CA ILE A 78 0.68 10.78 -4.03
C ILE A 78 -0.28 10.34 -2.93
N ALA A 79 -1.52 10.04 -3.31
CA ALA A 79 -2.48 9.41 -2.41
C ALA A 79 -2.07 7.95 -2.15
N VAL A 80 -1.77 7.62 -0.89
CA VAL A 80 -1.36 6.26 -0.49
C VAL A 80 -2.56 5.31 -0.54
N SER A 81 -3.76 5.78 -0.22
CA SER A 81 -5.02 5.03 -0.43
C SER A 81 -5.20 4.52 -1.86
N GLY A 82 -4.95 5.39 -2.84
CA GLY A 82 -5.04 5.04 -4.26
C GLY A 82 -4.01 3.98 -4.64
N ALA A 83 -2.76 4.14 -4.19
CA ALA A 83 -1.71 3.15 -4.42
C ALA A 83 -2.03 1.79 -3.76
N MET A 84 -2.61 1.81 -2.56
CA MET A 84 -3.06 0.61 -1.86
C MET A 84 -4.17 -0.12 -2.62
N ARG A 85 -5.22 0.60 -3.05
CA ARG A 85 -6.33 0.02 -3.82
C ARG A 85 -5.86 -0.60 -5.14
N GLU A 86 -4.99 0.11 -5.85
CA GLU A 86 -4.39 -0.38 -7.10
C GLU A 86 -3.55 -1.65 -6.85
N LEU A 87 -2.74 -1.65 -5.78
CA LEU A 87 -1.92 -2.81 -5.44
C LEU A 87 -2.76 -4.02 -5.02
N THR A 88 -3.81 -3.82 -4.23
CA THR A 88 -4.76 -4.88 -3.86
C THR A 88 -5.39 -5.50 -5.09
N GLY A 89 -5.81 -4.67 -6.06
CA GLY A 89 -6.36 -5.16 -7.33
C GLY A 89 -5.37 -6.01 -8.11
N ALA A 90 -4.14 -5.53 -8.27
CA ALA A 90 -3.10 -6.26 -9.01
C ALA A 90 -2.75 -7.61 -8.35
N ILE A 91 -2.62 -7.65 -7.01
CA ILE A 91 -2.30 -8.88 -6.29
C ILE A 91 -3.45 -9.88 -6.33
N ALA A 92 -4.70 -9.42 -6.34
CA ALA A 92 -5.86 -10.32 -6.40
C ALA A 92 -5.94 -11.12 -7.71
N GLU A 93 -5.28 -10.66 -8.77
CA GLU A 93 -5.20 -11.37 -10.06
C GLU A 93 -4.05 -12.40 -10.10
N PHE A 94 -3.15 -12.39 -9.12
CA PHE A 94 -2.01 -13.30 -9.12
C PHE A 94 -2.42 -14.69 -8.64
N PRO A 95 -1.99 -15.76 -9.32
CA PRO A 95 -2.19 -17.12 -8.80
C PRO A 95 -1.42 -17.27 -7.48
N GLY A 96 -2.01 -17.99 -6.53
CA GLY A 96 -1.36 -18.22 -5.25
C GLY A 96 -0.18 -19.19 -5.40
N GLU A 97 1.05 -18.73 -5.26
CA GLU A 97 2.25 -19.57 -5.36
C GLU A 97 2.70 -20.10 -3.99
N ARG A 98 3.25 -21.32 -3.95
CA ARG A 98 3.88 -21.86 -2.75
C ARG A 98 5.36 -21.48 -2.70
N ALA A 99 5.80 -20.91 -1.57
CA ALA A 99 7.19 -20.52 -1.36
C ALA A 99 8.19 -21.71 -1.33
N ASP A 100 7.68 -22.94 -1.14
CA ASP A 100 8.46 -24.19 -1.19
C ASP A 100 8.62 -24.75 -2.62
N GLY A 101 8.05 -24.10 -3.64
CA GLY A 101 8.07 -24.56 -5.03
C GLY A 101 7.13 -25.73 -5.31
N GLY A 102 6.26 -26.10 -4.36
CA GLY A 102 5.21 -27.09 -4.60
C GLY A 102 4.13 -26.57 -5.55
N GLU A 103 3.38 -27.48 -6.17
CA GLU A 103 2.26 -27.11 -7.05
C GLU A 103 1.22 -26.27 -6.30
N SER A 104 0.92 -25.10 -6.86
CA SER A 104 -0.18 -24.24 -6.45
C SER A 104 -1.50 -24.75 -7.01
N ILE A 105 -2.45 -25.06 -6.13
CA ILE A 105 -3.81 -25.44 -6.54
C ILE A 105 -4.52 -24.14 -6.96
N SER A 106 -4.97 -24.05 -8.21
CA SER A 106 -5.59 -22.84 -8.78
C SER A 106 -6.94 -22.47 -8.15
N ALA A 107 -7.57 -23.41 -7.45
CA ALA A 107 -8.81 -23.23 -6.71
C ALA A 107 -8.84 -24.19 -5.52
N PRO A 108 -8.18 -23.87 -4.39
CA PRO A 108 -8.30 -24.70 -3.20
C PRO A 108 -9.76 -24.73 -2.77
N GLU A 109 -10.28 -25.92 -2.41
CA GLU A 109 -11.61 -26.00 -1.83
C GLU A 109 -11.67 -25.11 -0.58
N ASP A 110 -12.57 -24.13 -0.57
CA ASP A 110 -12.78 -23.27 0.59
C ASP A 110 -13.54 -24.05 1.67
N GLU A 111 -12.80 -24.91 2.38
CA GLU A 111 -13.31 -25.72 3.48
C GLU A 111 -13.96 -24.85 4.57
N LEU A 112 -13.45 -23.63 4.81
CA LEU A 112 -13.98 -22.72 5.81
C LEU A 112 -15.35 -22.19 5.40
N ALA A 113 -15.54 -21.78 4.14
CA ALA A 113 -16.85 -21.40 3.62
C ALA A 113 -17.83 -22.57 3.61
N SER A 114 -17.38 -23.77 3.25
CA SER A 114 -18.20 -24.99 3.31
C SER A 114 -18.69 -25.27 4.75
N ARG A 115 -17.80 -25.16 5.75
CA ARG A 115 -18.14 -25.31 7.17
C ARG A 115 -19.13 -24.24 7.65
N ARG A 116 -19.01 -22.98 7.19
CA ARG A 116 -19.98 -21.91 7.53
C ARG A 116 -21.38 -22.25 7.01
N LYS A 117 -21.50 -22.65 5.73
CA LYS A 117 -22.78 -23.08 5.13
C LYS A 117 -23.39 -24.27 5.89
N HIS A 118 -22.57 -25.23 6.29
CA HIS A 118 -23.05 -26.38 7.06
C HIS A 118 -23.50 -26.03 8.48
N ARG A 119 -22.85 -25.06 9.14
CA ARG A 119 -23.27 -24.57 10.45
C ARG A 119 -24.60 -23.83 10.38
N ASP A 120 -24.77 -22.92 9.43
CA ASP A 120 -26.01 -22.13 9.29
C ASP A 120 -27.21 -23.03 8.96
N ARG A 121 -27.00 -24.10 8.18
CA ARG A 121 -28.02 -25.12 7.87
C ARG A 121 -28.39 -26.01 9.07
N LYS A 122 -27.59 -26.04 10.14
CA LYS A 122 -27.82 -26.88 11.33
C LYS A 122 -28.51 -26.13 12.47
N ILE A 123 -28.64 -24.81 12.34
CA ILE A 123 -29.17 -23.90 13.37
C ILE A 123 -30.56 -23.34 12.96
N GLY A 124 -31.01 -23.59 11.73
CA GLY A 124 -32.41 -23.40 11.29
C GLY A 124 -33.17 -24.71 11.25
#